data_AF-A0A8K0GEE7-F1
#
_entry.id   AF-A0A8K0GEE7-F1
#
_cell.length_a   1.000
_cell.length_b   1.000
_cell.length_c   1.000
_cell.angle_alpha   90.00
_cell.angle_beta   90.00
_cell.angle_gamma   90.00
#
_symmetry.space_group_name_H-M   'P 1'
#
loop_
_entity.id
_entity.type
_entity.pdbx_description
1 polymer ?
#
loop_
_entity_poly.entity_id
_entity_poly.type
_entity_poly.pdbx_seq_one_letter_code
_entity_poly.pdbx_strand_id
1 'polypeptide(L)'
;MKHPLGTFCTRCGTVLHEFLHALGFIHEQASRGRDRYVTIVWENIAPGEEYNFAMYDEGETTNFGEKYDYDSLMHYSAYAFSVNGSKTIVTKSRNRNIGQRRQLSEIDTRKINKLYCSKDRSIVTNETSATKPSTSNKMNDDKESNGKSNVQPEHFRKLSKKREHRRTSLWQ
;
A
#
# COMPACT_ATOMS: atom_id res chain seq x y z
N MET A 1 5.28 -37.26 -6.64
CA MET A 1 6.06 -36.45 -7.61
C MET A 1 6.42 -35.12 -6.97
N LYS A 2 7.72 -34.81 -6.85
CA LYS A 2 8.18 -33.49 -6.41
C LYS A 2 8.28 -32.61 -7.65
N HIS A 3 7.35 -31.69 -7.83
CA HIS A 3 7.42 -30.73 -8.94
C HIS A 3 8.46 -29.65 -8.60
N PRO A 4 9.50 -29.44 -9.43
CA PRO A 4 10.51 -28.45 -9.14
C PRO A 4 9.91 -27.05 -9.29
N LEU A 5 9.85 -26.30 -8.19
CA LEU A 5 9.40 -24.91 -8.11
C LEU A 5 10.43 -23.94 -8.73
N GLY A 6 11.06 -24.31 -9.84
CA GLY A 6 12.26 -23.65 -10.37
C GLY A 6 12.01 -22.56 -11.42
N THR A 7 10.87 -22.58 -12.12
CA THR A 7 10.67 -21.70 -13.31
C THR A 7 9.30 -21.02 -13.35
N PHE A 8 8.42 -21.30 -12.39
CA PHE A 8 7.05 -20.75 -12.32
C PHE A 8 6.87 -19.60 -11.30
N CYS A 9 7.90 -19.25 -10.54
CA CYS A 9 7.76 -18.41 -9.35
C CYS A 9 7.43 -16.93 -9.64
N THR A 10 7.75 -16.39 -10.83
CA THR A 10 7.34 -15.03 -11.20
C THR A 10 5.84 -14.93 -11.47
N ARG A 11 5.23 -15.96 -12.08
CA ARG A 11 3.77 -15.98 -12.30
C ARG A 11 3.01 -16.12 -10.98
N CYS A 12 3.56 -16.84 -10.00
CA CYS A 12 2.93 -16.99 -8.69
C CYS A 12 2.80 -15.65 -7.95
N GLY A 13 3.86 -14.83 -7.91
CA GLY A 13 3.79 -13.51 -7.28
C GLY A 13 2.82 -12.57 -7.98
N THR A 14 2.75 -12.61 -9.31
CA THR A 14 1.75 -11.85 -10.07
C THR A 14 0.32 -12.31 -9.77
N VAL A 15 0.06 -13.63 -9.75
CA VAL A 15 -1.26 -14.15 -9.39
C VAL A 15 -1.66 -13.74 -7.97
N LEU A 16 -0.73 -13.77 -7.02
CA LEU A 16 -0.97 -13.32 -5.65
C LEU A 16 -1.25 -11.81 -5.57
N HIS A 17 -0.59 -10.99 -6.40
CA HIS A 17 -0.86 -9.55 -6.50
C HIS A 17 -2.30 -9.27 -6.95
N GLU A 18 -2.75 -9.95 -8.01
CA GLU A 18 -4.14 -9.80 -8.47
C GLU A 18 -5.15 -10.36 -7.47
N PHE A 19 -4.80 -11.46 -6.80
CA PHE A 19 -5.64 -12.02 -5.75
C PHE A 19 -5.79 -11.03 -4.58
N LEU A 20 -4.72 -10.34 -4.18
CA LEU A 20 -4.79 -9.27 -3.18
C LEU A 20 -5.68 -8.12 -3.64
N HIS A 21 -5.61 -7.71 -4.91
CA HIS A 21 -6.56 -6.74 -5.47
C HIS A 21 -8.02 -7.21 -5.37
N ALA A 22 -8.30 -8.48 -5.64
CA ALA A 22 -9.63 -9.07 -5.47
C ALA A 22 -10.10 -9.08 -4.01
N LEU A 23 -9.17 -9.21 -3.05
CA LEU A 23 -9.42 -9.06 -1.62
C LEU A 23 -9.55 -7.59 -1.15
N GLY A 24 -9.52 -6.63 -2.07
CA GLY A 24 -9.69 -5.21 -1.75
C GLY A 24 -8.41 -4.48 -1.37
N PHE A 25 -7.24 -5.08 -1.58
CA PHE A 25 -5.98 -4.38 -1.40
C PHE A 25 -5.71 -3.42 -2.57
N ILE A 26 -5.22 -2.23 -2.24
CA ILE A 26 -4.73 -1.24 -3.20
C ILE A 26 -3.21 -1.27 -3.25
N HIS A 27 -2.62 -0.59 -4.22
CA HIS A 27 -1.17 -0.50 -4.30
C HIS A 27 -0.57 0.29 -3.13
N GLU A 28 0.53 -0.21 -2.55
CA GLU A 28 1.13 0.40 -1.37
C GLU A 28 1.61 1.85 -1.63
N GLN A 29 2.10 2.15 -2.85
CA GLN A 29 2.45 3.52 -3.25
C GLN A 29 1.24 4.44 -3.49
N ALA A 30 0.01 3.95 -3.41
CA ALA A 30 -1.19 4.78 -3.42
C ALA A 30 -1.68 5.11 -2.00
N SER A 31 -1.04 4.55 -0.96
CA SER A 31 -1.39 4.79 0.45
C SER A 31 -1.26 6.25 0.85
N ARG A 32 -2.20 6.73 1.67
CA ARG A 32 -2.17 8.06 2.25
C ARG A 32 -0.92 8.24 3.12
N GLY A 33 -0.13 9.26 2.80
CA GLY A 33 1.11 9.55 3.53
C GLY A 33 2.33 8.75 3.03
N ARG A 34 2.25 8.11 1.87
CA ARG A 34 3.42 7.51 1.19
C ARG A 34 4.59 8.49 1.08
N ASP A 35 4.32 9.80 0.99
CA ASP A 35 5.35 10.81 0.74
C ASP A 35 6.31 10.96 1.94
N ARG A 36 6.01 10.34 3.09
CA ARG A 36 6.98 10.18 4.20
C ARG A 36 8.02 9.08 3.91
N TYR A 37 7.75 8.18 2.98
CA TYR A 37 8.51 6.95 2.72
C TYR A 37 9.14 6.91 1.33
N VAL A 38 8.44 7.44 0.32
CA VAL A 38 8.89 7.48 -1.07
C VAL A 38 8.73 8.89 -1.67
N THR A 39 9.48 9.14 -2.73
CA THR A 39 9.33 10.30 -3.61
C THR A 39 8.89 9.80 -4.98
N ILE A 40 7.78 10.33 -5.48
CA ILE A 40 7.35 10.14 -6.87
C ILE A 40 8.07 11.15 -7.75
N VAL A 41 8.74 10.68 -8.80
CA VAL A 41 9.50 11.48 -9.76
C VAL A 41 8.64 11.65 -11.00
N TRP A 42 7.77 12.66 -10.98
CA TRP A 42 6.70 12.84 -11.95
C TRP A 42 7.20 13.02 -13.39
N GLU A 43 8.35 13.67 -13.55
CA GLU A 43 9.01 13.91 -14.84
C GLU A 43 9.47 12.63 -15.55
N ASN A 44 9.60 11.52 -14.81
CA ASN A 44 9.98 10.23 -15.38
C ASN A 44 8.76 9.37 -15.75
N ILE A 45 7.54 9.77 -15.39
CA ILE A 45 6.31 9.01 -15.67
C ILE A 45 5.86 9.28 -17.11
N ALA A 46 5.44 8.22 -17.81
CA ALA A 46 4.86 8.31 -19.13
C ALA A 46 3.63 9.26 -19.14
N PRO A 47 3.54 10.21 -20.09
CA PRO A 47 2.40 11.12 -20.18
C PRO A 47 1.07 10.35 -20.25
N GLY A 48 0.13 10.70 -19.38
CA GLY A 48 -1.16 10.04 -19.27
C GLY A 48 -1.22 8.90 -18.26
N GLU A 49 -0.09 8.47 -17.68
CA GLU A 49 -0.01 7.39 -16.67
C GLU A 49 0.10 7.89 -15.23
N GLU A 50 0.08 9.20 -15.01
CA GLU A 50 0.31 9.81 -13.69
C GLU A 50 -0.81 9.47 -12.69
N TYR A 51 -2.02 9.17 -13.18
CA TYR A 51 -3.16 8.75 -12.35
C TYR A 51 -2.88 7.46 -11.58
N ASN A 52 -1.98 6.59 -12.07
CA ASN A 52 -1.56 5.38 -11.37
C ASN A 52 -0.83 5.68 -10.05
N PHE A 53 -0.27 6.88 -9.94
CA PHE A 53 0.46 7.39 -8.78
C PHE A 53 -0.41 8.35 -7.96
N ALA A 54 -1.72 8.45 -8.19
CA ALA A 54 -2.59 9.20 -7.30
C ALA A 54 -2.69 8.51 -5.92
N MET A 55 -2.57 9.29 -4.84
CA MET A 55 -2.93 8.82 -3.48
C MET A 55 -4.44 8.69 -3.36
N TYR A 56 -4.88 7.79 -2.49
CA TYR A 56 -6.25 7.78 -2.00
C TYR A 56 -6.48 8.85 -0.91
N ASP A 57 -7.71 9.35 -0.84
CA ASP A 57 -8.12 10.34 0.13
C ASP A 57 -8.36 9.72 1.53
N GLU A 58 -8.56 10.58 2.52
CA GLU A 58 -8.83 10.14 3.90
C GLU A 58 -10.16 9.39 3.98
N GLY A 59 -10.16 8.24 4.64
CA GLY A 59 -11.33 7.38 4.78
C GLY A 59 -11.57 6.42 3.60
N GLU A 60 -10.92 6.63 2.45
CA GLU A 60 -11.06 5.71 1.29
C GLU A 60 -10.26 4.42 1.47
N THR A 61 -9.16 4.48 2.22
CA THR A 61 -8.28 3.34 2.47
C THR A 61 -7.84 3.29 3.92
N THR A 62 -7.47 2.10 4.39
CA THR A 62 -6.91 1.89 5.72
C THR A 62 -5.67 1.03 5.63
N ASN A 63 -4.65 1.36 6.43
CA ASN A 63 -3.47 0.50 6.57
C ASN A 63 -3.65 -0.52 7.70
N PHE A 64 -4.84 -0.62 8.29
CA PHE A 64 -5.15 -1.52 9.42
C PHE A 64 -4.21 -1.35 10.63
N GLY A 65 -3.73 -0.12 10.86
CA GLY A 65 -2.76 0.20 11.91
C GLY A 65 -1.33 -0.30 11.62
N GLU A 66 -1.05 -0.76 10.40
CA GLU A 66 0.29 -1.17 9.99
C GLU A 66 1.18 0.00 9.58
N LYS A 67 2.50 -0.24 9.53
CA LYS A 67 3.47 0.67 8.92
C LYS A 67 3.47 0.56 7.39
N TYR A 68 4.11 1.52 6.73
CA TYR A 68 4.34 1.46 5.28
C TYR A 68 5.27 0.29 4.94
N ASP A 69 4.92 -0.45 3.90
CA ASP A 69 5.60 -1.69 3.55
C ASP A 69 6.31 -1.63 2.19
N TYR A 70 7.60 -1.32 2.19
CA TYR A 70 8.44 -1.33 0.98
C TYR A 70 8.48 -2.71 0.30
N ASP A 71 8.35 -3.79 1.07
CA ASP A 71 8.44 -5.16 0.59
C ASP A 71 7.06 -5.73 0.20
N SER A 72 5.99 -4.93 0.30
CA SER A 72 4.64 -5.37 -0.05
C SER A 72 4.59 -5.86 -1.48
N LEU A 73 3.91 -6.98 -1.67
CA LEU A 73 3.61 -7.50 -3.00
C LEU A 73 2.77 -6.49 -3.81
N MET A 74 2.06 -5.58 -3.13
CA MET A 74 1.26 -4.51 -3.72
C MET A 74 2.05 -3.24 -4.05
N HIS A 75 3.34 -3.16 -3.71
CA HIS A 75 4.15 -2.00 -4.06
C HIS A 75 4.56 -2.04 -5.54
N TYR A 76 4.53 -0.91 -6.23
CA TYR A 76 5.13 -0.76 -7.57
C TYR A 76 6.64 -0.92 -7.55
N SER A 77 7.21 -1.31 -8.69
CA SER A 77 8.66 -1.26 -8.89
C SER A 77 9.14 0.20 -8.97
N ALA A 78 10.45 0.39 -8.75
CA ALA A 78 11.05 1.71 -8.84
C ALA A 78 10.94 2.34 -10.23
N TYR A 79 10.66 1.56 -11.27
CA TYR A 79 10.67 1.94 -12.68
C TYR A 79 9.28 1.86 -13.34
N ALA A 80 8.24 1.59 -12.55
CA ALA A 80 6.88 1.44 -13.09
C ALA A 80 6.50 2.68 -13.91
N PHE A 81 5.93 2.47 -15.11
CA PHE A 81 5.48 3.55 -16.00
C PHE A 81 6.56 4.54 -16.44
N SER A 82 7.83 4.16 -16.37
CA SER A 82 8.92 5.04 -16.76
C SER A 82 8.93 5.31 -18.26
N VAL A 83 9.00 6.58 -18.65
CA VAL A 83 9.12 7.00 -20.07
C VAL A 83 10.56 6.94 -20.58
N ASN A 84 11.53 6.96 -19.66
CA ASN A 84 12.95 7.15 -19.98
C ASN A 84 13.86 6.10 -19.32
N GLY A 85 13.27 5.02 -18.78
CA GLY A 85 13.99 3.97 -18.05
C GLY A 85 14.55 4.40 -16.69
N SER A 86 14.33 5.65 -16.26
CA SER A 86 14.72 6.14 -14.94
C SER A 86 13.66 5.85 -13.89
N LYS A 87 14.05 5.91 -12.61
CA LYS A 87 13.13 5.60 -11.51
C LYS A 87 11.99 6.61 -11.45
N THR A 88 10.75 6.13 -11.38
CA THR A 88 9.54 6.90 -11.08
C THR A 88 9.24 6.92 -9.59
N ILE A 89 9.77 5.96 -8.83
CA ILE A 89 9.65 5.91 -7.36
C ILE A 89 11.04 5.77 -6.73
N VAL A 90 11.37 6.70 -5.83
CA VAL A 90 12.63 6.69 -5.07
C VAL A 90 12.32 6.54 -3.59
N THR A 91 12.89 5.53 -2.94
CA THR A 91 12.73 5.34 -1.48
C THR A 91 13.52 6.38 -0.70
N LYS A 92 12.93 6.94 0.35
CA LYS A 92 13.62 7.86 1.27
C LYS A 92 14.57 7.14 2.22
N SER A 93 14.29 5.86 2.52
CA SER A 93 15.21 4.98 3.23
C SER A 93 16.30 4.46 2.28
N ARG A 94 17.57 4.53 2.70
CA ARG A 94 18.70 4.00 1.93
C ARG A 94 18.60 2.48 1.80
N ASN A 95 19.01 1.95 0.66
CA ASN A 95 19.12 0.50 0.39
C ASN A 95 17.82 -0.30 0.52
N ARG A 96 16.64 0.33 0.34
CA ARG A 96 15.37 -0.38 0.23
C ARG A 96 15.04 -0.64 -1.24
N ASN A 97 14.77 -1.90 -1.53
CA ASN A 97 14.24 -2.33 -2.82
C ASN A 97 12.71 -2.35 -2.74
N ILE A 98 12.04 -2.11 -3.86
CA ILE A 98 10.58 -2.08 -3.97
C ILE A 98 10.13 -2.80 -5.24
N GLY A 99 8.90 -3.30 -5.24
CA GLY A 99 8.29 -3.96 -6.41
C GLY A 99 8.63 -5.42 -6.59
N GLN A 100 8.97 -6.12 -5.51
CA GLN A 100 9.14 -7.57 -5.56
C GLN A 100 7.84 -8.26 -5.99
N ARG A 101 7.96 -9.37 -6.73
CA ARG A 101 6.86 -10.23 -7.17
C ARG A 101 7.14 -11.70 -6.87
N ARG A 102 7.65 -11.97 -5.65
CA ARG A 102 8.08 -13.30 -5.21
C ARG A 102 7.11 -13.90 -4.19
N GLN A 103 6.69 -13.13 -3.20
CA GLN A 103 5.88 -13.62 -2.07
C GLN A 103 5.15 -12.49 -1.36
N LEU A 104 4.16 -12.83 -0.53
CA LEU A 104 3.57 -11.89 0.42
C LEU A 104 4.63 -11.42 1.43
N SER A 105 4.60 -10.14 1.78
CA SER A 105 5.36 -9.67 2.93
C SER A 105 4.70 -10.12 4.25
N GLU A 106 5.42 -9.97 5.35
CA GLU A 106 4.85 -10.17 6.68
C GLU A 106 3.71 -9.18 6.96
N ILE A 107 3.80 -7.96 6.43
CA ILE A 107 2.76 -6.93 6.62
C ILE A 107 1.54 -7.23 5.75
N ASP A 108 1.71 -7.67 4.50
CA ASP A 108 0.61 -8.15 3.65
C ASP A 108 -0.18 -9.24 4.39
N THR A 109 0.52 -10.24 4.93
CA THR A 109 -0.08 -11.36 5.68
C THR A 109 -0.86 -10.87 6.91
N ARG A 110 -0.30 -9.92 7.68
CA ARG A 110 -0.99 -9.36 8.85
C ARG A 110 -2.20 -8.52 8.47
N LYS A 111 -2.13 -7.75 7.39
CA LYS A 111 -3.28 -7.00 6.85
C LYS A 111 -4.41 -7.96 6.43
N ILE A 112 -4.09 -9.05 5.72
CA ILE A 112 -5.08 -10.09 5.33
C ILE A 112 -5.75 -10.66 6.58
N ASN A 113 -4.95 -11.05 7.59
CA ASN A 113 -5.47 -11.63 8.82
C ASN A 113 -6.34 -10.66 9.61
N LYS A 114 -5.99 -9.37 9.66
CA LYS A 114 -6.83 -8.35 10.30
C LYS A 114 -8.16 -8.17 9.60
N LEU A 115 -8.17 -8.25 8.26
CA LEU A 115 -9.37 -8.05 7.46
C LEU A 115 -10.30 -9.28 7.49
N TYR A 116 -9.76 -10.50 7.45
CA TYR A 116 -10.56 -11.72 7.23
C TYR A 116 -10.44 -12.80 8.32
N CYS A 117 -9.46 -12.71 9.22
CA CYS A 117 -9.19 -13.74 10.23
C CYS A 117 -9.31 -13.23 11.66
N SER A 118 -9.81 -12.00 11.85
CA SER A 118 -10.13 -11.48 13.18
C SER A 118 -11.19 -12.37 13.83
N LYS A 119 -10.86 -12.90 15.02
CA LYS A 119 -11.67 -13.87 15.78
C LYS A 119 -12.90 -13.22 16.41
N ASP A 120 -13.75 -12.56 15.63
CA ASP A 120 -15.11 -12.26 16.07
C ASP A 120 -16.06 -13.37 15.60
N ARG A 121 -15.90 -14.52 16.26
CA ARG A 121 -16.96 -15.52 16.40
C ARG A 121 -17.15 -15.81 17.89
N SER A 122 -17.26 -14.76 18.71
CA SER A 122 -17.92 -14.91 20.00
C SER A 122 -19.40 -15.08 19.74
N ILE A 123 -19.86 -16.33 19.81
CA ILE A 123 -21.25 -16.64 20.15
C ILE A 123 -21.51 -15.90 21.47
N VAL A 124 -22.38 -14.90 21.41
CA VAL A 124 -22.79 -14.13 22.58
C VAL A 124 -23.62 -15.06 23.47
N THR A 125 -23.01 -15.58 24.54
CA THR A 125 -23.75 -15.91 25.76
C THR A 125 -23.73 -14.65 26.62
N ASN A 126 -24.86 -13.96 26.65
CA ASN A 126 -25.13 -12.89 27.62
C ASN A 126 -24.84 -13.41 29.03
N GLU A 127 -24.04 -12.71 29.82
CA GLU A 127 -24.41 -12.28 31.17
C GLU A 127 -23.64 -11.00 31.55
N THR A 128 -24.40 -10.11 32.20
CA THR A 128 -24.11 -8.70 32.47
C THR A 128 -23.50 -8.54 33.86
N SER A 129 -22.52 -7.64 34.03
CA SER A 129 -22.45 -6.75 35.21
C SER A 129 -21.36 -5.68 35.08
N ALA A 130 -21.70 -4.47 35.53
CA ALA A 130 -21.01 -3.21 35.32
C ALA A 130 -20.02 -2.86 36.45
N THR A 131 -19.07 -1.94 36.19
CA THR A 131 -18.89 -0.59 36.85
C THR A 131 -17.48 0.01 36.58
N LYS A 132 -17.40 1.33 36.31
CA LYS A 132 -16.23 2.24 36.03
C LYS A 132 -15.87 3.09 37.29
N PRO A 133 -14.92 4.07 37.37
CA PRO A 133 -13.88 4.59 36.42
C PRO A 133 -12.47 5.00 37.03
N SER A 134 -11.60 5.55 36.14
CA SER A 134 -10.49 6.56 36.33
C SER A 134 -9.07 6.03 36.63
N THR A 135 -7.97 6.44 35.96
CA THR A 135 -7.34 7.78 35.99
C THR A 135 -6.32 8.01 34.85
N SER A 136 -6.05 9.27 34.53
CA SER A 136 -5.20 9.84 33.45
C SER A 136 -3.68 9.76 33.65
N ASN A 137 -2.90 9.87 32.55
CA ASN A 137 -1.81 10.87 32.45
C ASN A 137 -1.35 11.14 31.00
N LYS A 138 -1.06 12.44 30.74
CA LYS A 138 -0.45 13.10 29.57
C LYS A 138 1.07 12.76 29.50
N MET A 139 1.94 13.10 28.54
CA MET A 139 2.04 13.96 27.35
C MET A 139 3.44 13.69 26.75
N ASN A 140 3.66 13.86 25.44
CA ASN A 140 4.64 14.81 24.86
C ASN A 140 5.07 14.52 23.42
N ASP A 141 5.20 15.62 22.70
CA ASP A 141 5.56 15.86 21.31
C ASP A 141 7.04 15.55 20.99
N ASP A 142 7.37 15.37 19.70
CA ASP A 142 8.05 16.43 18.93
C ASP A 142 8.61 16.00 17.56
N LYS A 143 8.51 16.95 16.63
CA LYS A 143 9.44 17.28 15.53
C LYS A 143 9.30 16.59 14.17
N GLU A 144 8.34 17.17 13.45
CA GLU A 144 8.43 17.59 12.06
C GLU A 144 9.84 18.02 11.61
N SER A 145 10.31 17.43 10.50
CA SER A 145 11.45 17.94 9.73
C SER A 145 10.99 18.26 8.32
N ASN A 146 11.21 19.53 7.97
CA ASN A 146 10.76 20.22 6.78
C ASN A 146 11.60 19.77 5.56
N GLY A 147 10.95 19.14 4.58
CA GLY A 147 11.59 18.68 3.35
C GLY A 147 10.66 18.90 2.17
N LYS A 148 11.07 19.82 1.27
CA LYS A 148 10.51 20.18 -0.05
C LYS A 148 9.24 19.39 -0.43
N SER A 149 8.12 20.10 -0.43
CA SER A 149 6.78 19.60 -0.72
C SER A 149 6.70 18.93 -2.10
N ASN A 150 6.79 17.59 -2.12
CA ASN A 150 6.47 16.74 -3.27
C ASN A 150 4.94 16.56 -3.37
N VAL A 151 4.21 17.68 -3.43
CA VAL A 151 2.75 17.66 -3.44
C VAL A 151 2.29 17.11 -4.79
N GLN A 152 1.49 16.04 -4.74
CA GLN A 152 0.77 15.53 -5.91
C GLN A 152 0.10 16.71 -6.61
N PRO A 153 0.40 16.96 -7.91
CA PRO A 153 -0.18 18.11 -8.59
C PRO A 153 -1.71 18.08 -8.50
N GLU A 154 -2.32 19.21 -8.15
CA GLU A 154 -3.75 19.32 -7.81
C GLU A 154 -4.69 18.75 -8.89
N HIS A 155 -4.25 18.79 -10.15
CA HIS A 155 -4.97 18.19 -11.27
C HIS A 155 -5.12 16.66 -11.16
N PHE A 156 -4.12 15.97 -10.61
CA PHE A 156 -4.15 14.51 -10.40
C PHE A 156 -4.91 14.12 -9.12
N ARG A 157 -5.04 15.03 -8.16
CA ARG A 157 -5.83 14.81 -6.92
C ARG A 157 -7.30 14.52 -7.23
N LYS A 158 -7.83 15.12 -8.30
CA LYS A 158 -9.20 14.90 -8.78
C LYS A 158 -9.40 13.58 -9.55
N LEU A 159 -8.33 12.84 -9.85
CA LEU A 159 -8.40 11.58 -10.60
C LEU A 159 -8.62 10.34 -9.71
N SER A 160 -8.48 10.43 -8.37
CA SER A 160 -8.78 9.31 -7.46
C SER A 160 -10.19 8.76 -7.71
N LYS A 161 -11.16 9.65 -7.91
CA LYS A 161 -12.57 9.36 -8.20
C LYS A 161 -12.84 8.72 -9.57
N LYS A 162 -11.88 8.69 -10.50
CA LYS A 162 -12.01 8.05 -11.83
C LYS A 162 -11.47 6.61 -11.88
N ARG A 163 -10.85 6.11 -10.80
CA ARG A 163 -10.23 4.76 -10.75
C ARG A 163 -11.24 3.61 -10.84
N GLU A 164 -12.52 3.86 -10.54
CA GLU A 164 -13.58 2.83 -10.56
C GLU A 164 -13.82 2.22 -11.96
N HIS A 165 -13.42 2.89 -13.04
CA HIS A 165 -13.87 2.55 -14.40
C HIS A 165 -12.83 1.95 -15.36
N ARG A 166 -11.57 1.76 -14.96
CA ARG A 166 -10.54 1.13 -15.82
C ARG A 166 -9.68 0.14 -15.05
N ARG A 167 -10.29 -1.00 -14.70
CA ARG A 167 -9.60 -2.13 -14.03
C ARG A 167 -8.88 -3.08 -15.01
N THR A 168 -8.72 -2.72 -16.28
CA THR A 168 -8.13 -3.61 -17.30
C THR A 168 -7.25 -2.85 -18.29
N SER A 169 -6.22 -2.20 -17.80
CA SER A 169 -4.99 -1.98 -18.58
C SER A 169 -3.87 -2.13 -17.56
N LEU A 170 -2.67 -2.50 -18.00
CA LEU A 170 -1.46 -2.71 -17.18
C LEU A 170 -1.06 -4.17 -16.98
N TRP A 171 -0.90 -4.83 -18.13
CA TRP A 171 -0.04 -6.00 -18.27
C TRP A 171 1.14 -5.62 -19.19
N GLN A 172 2.04 -4.77 -18.68
CA GLN A 172 3.42 -4.56 -19.19
C GLN A 172 4.24 -3.76 -18.18
#